data_AF-D5RTG8-F1
#
_entry.id   AF-D5RTG8-F1
#
_cell.length_a   1.000
_cell.length_b   1.000
_cell.length_c   1.000
_cell.angle_alpha   90.00
_cell.angle_beta   90.00
_cell.angle_gamma   90.00
#
_symmetry.space_group_name_H-M   'P 1'
#
loop_
_entity.id
_entity.type
_entity.pdbx_description
1 polymer ?
#
loop_
_entity_poly.entity_id
_entity_poly.type
_entity_poly.pdbx_seq_one_letter_code
_entity_poly.pdbx_strand_id
1 'polypeptide(L)'
;MPVVNLQEMARLLDVSLPTMRDLTVRYPDMPILQRGGAGTPWQFDAEEVRAFISAKREDEAEAERTRSAELAQLSLLDAGLREPSERELGSKDFGQEIKNARDLDRLKKERSFLLDKSQIRFLLDRTWRELTQALGAMPVQMGRRHNLPDAVVRDMRRFVQDQQTVLRDRLVSLLSPELREGDQEEGADEEDQAQPDTLC
;
A
#
# COMPACT_ATOMS: atom_id res chain seq x y z
N MET A 1 11.98 54.78 17.36
CA MET A 1 11.67 53.35 17.17
C MET A 1 11.06 53.21 15.78
N PRO A 2 11.42 52.21 14.97
CA PRO A 2 11.12 52.25 13.55
C PRO A 2 9.63 51.94 13.33
N VAL A 3 8.86 52.99 13.05
CA VAL A 3 7.52 52.85 12.48
C VAL A 3 7.69 52.31 11.07
N VAL A 4 7.14 51.13 10.82
CA VAL A 4 7.29 50.42 9.54
C VAL A 4 5.97 50.30 8.82
N ASN A 5 6.03 50.27 7.49
CA ASN A 5 4.85 50.02 6.67
C ASN A 5 4.52 48.51 6.63
N LEU A 6 3.35 48.16 6.08
CA LEU A 6 2.90 46.77 5.96
C LEU A 6 3.87 45.87 5.18
N GLN A 7 4.53 46.39 4.14
CA GLN A 7 5.49 45.62 3.33
C GLN A 7 6.77 45.32 4.10
N GLU A 8 7.26 46.30 4.85
CA GLU A 8 8.43 46.20 5.71
C GLU A 8 8.15 45.26 6.89
N MET A 9 6.96 45.35 7.50
CA MET A 9 6.57 44.42 8.56
C MET A 9 6.51 42.96 8.07
N ALA A 10 5.98 42.73 6.87
CA ALA A 10 5.96 41.40 6.26
C ALA A 10 7.37 40.85 6.04
N ARG A 11 8.31 41.69 5.59
CA ARG A 11 9.73 41.31 5.43
C ARG A 11 10.41 41.03 6.78
N LEU A 12 10.13 41.83 7.81
CA LEU A 12 10.73 41.65 9.14
C LEU A 12 10.28 40.35 9.82
N LEU A 13 9.07 39.88 9.53
CA LEU A 13 8.52 38.63 10.05
C LEU A 13 8.76 37.43 9.11
N ASP A 14 9.42 37.64 7.97
CA ASP A 14 9.65 36.65 6.91
C ASP A 14 8.35 35.96 6.43
N VAL A 15 7.29 36.74 6.26
CA VAL A 15 5.98 36.27 5.77
C VAL A 15 5.56 36.99 4.51
N SER A 16 4.67 36.36 3.75
CA SER A 16 4.10 36.99 2.56
C SER A 16 3.19 38.17 2.93
N LEU A 17 3.09 39.16 2.04
CA LEU A 17 2.18 40.29 2.20
C LEU A 17 0.70 39.89 2.43
N PRO A 18 0.15 38.91 1.68
CA PRO A 18 -1.19 38.37 1.98
C PRO A 18 -1.29 37.82 3.41
N THR A 19 -0.29 37.06 3.86
CA THR A 19 -0.27 36.51 5.22
C THR A 19 -0.25 37.61 6.28
N MET A 20 0.50 38.70 6.06
CA MET A 20 0.52 39.83 6.98
C MET A 20 -0.85 40.53 7.06
N ARG A 21 -1.58 40.66 5.94
CA ARG A 21 -2.96 41.18 5.96
C ARG A 21 -3.90 40.25 6.73
N ASP A 22 -3.83 38.94 6.49
CA ASP A 22 -4.63 37.97 7.22
C ASP A 22 -4.37 38.03 8.72
N LEU A 23 -3.12 38.24 9.15
CA LEU A 23 -2.79 38.39 10.57
C LEU A 23 -3.47 39.61 11.21
N THR A 24 -3.57 40.73 10.50
CA THR A 24 -4.29 41.93 10.99
C THR A 24 -5.80 41.73 11.12
N VAL A 25 -6.38 40.80 10.34
CA VAL A 25 -7.79 40.44 10.44
C VAL A 25 -8.01 39.40 11.53
N ARG A 26 -7.12 38.40 11.60
CA ARG A 26 -7.18 37.29 12.56
C ARG A 26 -6.98 37.77 14.01
N TYR A 27 -6.08 38.74 14.23
CA TYR A 27 -5.80 39.29 15.55
C TYR A 27 -6.16 40.79 15.58
N PRO A 28 -7.41 41.16 15.92
CA PRO A 28 -7.84 42.55 15.95
C PRO A 28 -7.13 43.39 17.02
N ASP A 29 -6.58 42.75 18.05
CA ASP A 29 -5.82 43.35 19.16
C ASP A 29 -4.34 43.59 18.85
N MET A 30 -3.92 43.32 17.60
CA MET A 30 -2.53 43.56 17.19
C MET A 30 -2.16 45.05 17.34
N PRO A 31 -0.97 45.38 17.88
CA PRO A 31 -0.54 46.76 18.08
C PRO A 31 -0.30 47.45 16.72
N ILE A 32 -1.30 48.22 16.29
CA ILE A 32 -1.29 48.97 15.03
C ILE A 32 -1.37 50.46 15.36
N LEU A 33 -0.37 51.23 14.94
CA LEU A 33 -0.34 52.68 15.14
C LEU A 33 -1.34 53.39 14.24
N GLN A 34 -1.42 52.96 12.98
CA GLN A 34 -2.38 53.50 12.02
C GLN A 34 -2.90 52.39 11.11
N ARG A 35 -4.22 52.13 11.18
CA ARG A 35 -4.89 51.22 10.25
C ARG A 35 -4.99 51.88 8.88
N GLY A 36 -4.53 51.18 7.85
CA GLY A 36 -4.61 51.67 6.49
C GLY A 36 -6.04 51.63 5.95
N GLY A 37 -6.40 52.68 5.21
CA GLY A 37 -7.70 52.86 4.57
C GLY A 37 -7.54 53.47 3.18
N ALA A 38 -8.63 53.94 2.57
CA ALA A 38 -8.55 54.63 1.27
C ALA A 38 -7.65 55.89 1.38
N GLY A 39 -6.44 55.80 0.82
CA GLY A 39 -5.44 56.88 0.83
C GLY A 39 -4.56 56.97 2.08
N THR A 40 -4.71 56.09 3.07
CA THR A 40 -3.90 56.11 4.30
C THR A 40 -3.00 54.87 4.38
N PRO A 41 -1.67 55.00 4.46
CA PRO A 41 -0.76 53.86 4.59
C PRO A 41 -0.85 53.24 5.99
N TRP A 42 -0.63 51.92 6.06
CA TRP A 42 -0.54 51.20 7.33
C TRP A 42 0.76 51.55 8.07
N GLN A 43 0.67 51.71 9.38
CA GLN A 43 1.83 51.96 10.25
C GLN A 43 1.81 51.00 11.44
N PHE A 44 2.95 50.36 11.68
CA PHE A 44 3.17 49.41 12.76
C PHE A 44 4.37 49.81 13.60
N ASP A 45 4.32 49.51 14.90
CA ASP A 45 5.52 49.45 15.71
C ASP A 45 6.15 48.04 15.55
N ALA A 46 7.35 47.98 14.98
CA ALA A 46 7.99 46.72 14.65
C ALA A 46 8.30 45.84 15.88
N GLU A 47 8.63 46.43 17.03
CA GLU A 47 8.98 45.64 18.22
C GLU A 47 7.74 45.11 18.91
N GLU A 48 6.70 45.93 19.07
CA GLU A 48 5.45 45.52 19.71
C GLU A 48 4.74 44.42 18.91
N VAL A 49 4.68 44.54 17.59
CA VAL A 49 4.07 43.52 16.73
C VAL A 49 4.86 42.20 16.79
N ARG A 50 6.19 42.27 16.84
CA ARG A 50 7.02 41.06 16.95
C ARG A 50 6.81 40.37 18.30
N ALA A 51 6.79 41.13 19.39
CA ALA A 51 6.54 40.62 20.74
C ALA A 51 5.14 40.00 20.87
N PHE A 52 4.13 40.65 20.28
CA PHE A 52 2.77 40.13 20.24
C PHE A 52 2.67 38.79 19.48
N ILE A 53 3.31 38.70 18.32
CA ILE A 53 3.30 37.47 17.50
C ILE A 53 4.08 36.34 18.19
N SER A 54 5.21 36.63 18.85
CA SER A 54 5.92 35.59 19.61
C SER A 54 5.08 35.08 20.79
N ALA A 55 4.45 35.98 21.55
CA ALA A 55 3.58 35.58 22.66
C ALA A 55 2.40 34.74 22.16
N LYS A 56 1.78 35.11 21.03
CA LYS A 56 0.69 34.31 20.44
C LYS A 56 1.12 32.95 19.92
N ARG A 57 2.34 32.83 19.39
CA ARG A 57 2.90 31.52 18.99
C ARG A 57 3.20 30.63 20.20
N GLU A 58 3.60 31.22 21.32
CA GLU A 58 3.79 30.48 22.57
C GLU A 58 2.44 30.01 23.14
N ASP A 59 1.43 30.89 23.20
CA ASP A 59 0.06 30.52 23.59
C ASP A 59 -0.50 29.37 22.73
N GLU A 60 -0.34 29.45 21.41
CA GLU A 60 -0.79 28.41 20.47
C GLU A 60 -0.01 27.10 20.64
N ALA A 61 1.30 27.16 20.91
CA ALA A 61 2.11 25.99 21.17
C ALA A 61 1.73 25.30 22.50
N GLU A 62 1.37 26.06 23.53
CA GLU A 62 0.86 25.51 24.78
C GLU A 62 -0.53 24.88 24.60
N ALA A 63 -1.43 25.53 23.87
CA ALA A 63 -2.74 24.99 23.55
C ALA A 63 -2.66 23.71 22.69
N GLU A 64 -1.70 23.62 21.78
CA GLU A 64 -1.48 22.41 20.98
C GLU A 64 -0.89 21.29 21.85
N ARG A 65 0.01 21.60 22.79
CA ARG A 65 0.54 20.63 23.75
C ARG A 65 -0.57 20.08 24.65
N THR A 66 -1.44 20.91 25.19
CA THR A 66 -2.56 20.45 26.03
C THR A 66 -3.54 19.58 25.22
N ARG A 67 -3.92 20.02 24.01
CA ARG A 67 -4.75 19.20 23.12
C ARG A 67 -4.10 17.86 22.75
N SER A 68 -2.81 17.86 22.43
CA SER A 68 -2.10 16.61 22.11
C SER A 68 -2.01 15.67 23.33
N ALA A 69 -1.86 16.22 24.53
CA ALA A 69 -1.86 15.45 25.77
C ALA A 69 -3.25 14.88 26.10
N GLU A 70 -4.31 15.66 25.90
CA GLU A 70 -5.71 15.21 26.04
C GLU A 70 -6.04 14.09 25.03
N LEU A 71 -5.64 14.26 23.77
CA LEU A 71 -5.82 13.23 22.73
C LEU A 71 -5.02 11.96 23.05
N ALA A 72 -3.79 12.09 23.55
CA ALA A 72 -2.99 10.94 23.97
C ALA A 72 -3.64 10.18 25.14
N GLN A 73 -4.20 10.89 26.13
CA GLN A 73 -4.94 10.30 27.24
C GLN A 73 -6.19 9.56 26.76
N LEU A 74 -6.94 10.14 25.82
CA LEU A 74 -8.12 9.48 25.22
C LEU A 74 -7.72 8.22 24.43
N SER A 75 -6.62 8.25 23.68
CA SER A 75 -6.14 7.06 22.95
C SER A 75 -5.71 5.90 23.88
N LEU A 76 -5.16 6.22 25.06
CA LEU A 76 -4.76 5.24 26.05
C LEU A 76 -5.98 4.59 26.73
N LEU A 77 -7.03 5.38 26.96
CA LEU A 77 -8.29 4.89 27.53
C LEU A 77 -9.03 3.95 26.54
N ASP A 78 -9.05 4.31 25.26
CA ASP A 78 -9.65 3.50 24.19
C ASP A 78 -8.87 2.18 23.98
N ALA A 79 -7.54 2.22 24.06
CA ALA A 79 -6.69 1.04 23.95
C ALA A 79 -6.87 0.03 25.10
N GLY A 80 -7.38 0.46 26.26
CA GLY A 80 -7.64 -0.40 27.42
C GLY A 80 -9.04 -1.05 27.43
N LEU A 81 -9.98 -0.57 26.62
CA LEU A 81 -11.38 -1.03 26.60
C LEU A 81 -11.71 -1.94 25.41
N ARG A 82 -10.85 -2.02 24.39
CA ARG A 82 -11.03 -2.87 23.20
C ARG A 82 -10.21 -4.15 23.28
N GLU A 83 -10.86 -5.31 23.15
CA GLU A 83 -10.17 -6.56 22.86
C GLU A 83 -9.36 -6.44 21.55
N PRO A 84 -8.21 -7.15 21.43
CA PRO A 84 -7.31 -7.01 20.27
C PRO A 84 -7.96 -7.34 18.92
N SER A 85 -9.13 -7.99 18.91
CA SER A 85 -9.94 -8.31 17.74
C SER A 85 -10.80 -7.15 17.21
N GLU A 86 -11.10 -6.13 18.02
CA GLU A 86 -12.05 -5.06 17.66
C GLU A 86 -11.40 -3.68 17.47
N ARG A 87 -10.08 -3.63 17.26
CA ARG A 87 -9.41 -2.40 16.85
C ARG A 87 -9.85 -2.04 15.43
N GLU A 88 -10.99 -1.38 15.31
CA GLU A 88 -11.39 -0.70 14.09
C GLU A 88 -10.38 0.40 13.82
N LEU A 89 -9.51 0.11 12.85
CA LEU A 89 -8.49 0.99 12.34
C LEU A 89 -9.13 2.33 11.93
N GLY A 90 -8.67 3.42 12.54
CA GLY A 90 -9.06 4.75 12.12
C GLY A 90 -8.80 4.94 10.63
N SER A 91 -9.63 5.72 9.94
CA SER A 91 -9.56 5.94 8.47
C SER A 91 -8.15 6.29 7.94
N LYS A 92 -7.30 6.92 8.76
CA LYS A 92 -5.89 7.19 8.43
C LYS A 92 -4.99 5.96 8.54
N ASP A 93 -5.18 5.13 9.55
CA ASP A 93 -4.43 3.90 9.76
C ASP A 93 -4.75 2.87 8.66
N PHE A 94 -6.01 2.81 8.23
CA PHE A 94 -6.42 1.97 7.10
C PHE A 94 -5.67 2.32 5.81
N GLY A 95 -5.51 3.63 5.53
CA GLY A 95 -4.74 4.09 4.37
C GLY A 95 -3.24 3.79 4.48
N GLN A 96 -2.69 3.84 5.69
CA GLN A 96 -1.30 3.51 5.98
C GLN A 96 -1.05 2.00 5.82
N GLU A 97 -1.97 1.17 6.32
CA GLU A 97 -1.92 -0.29 6.19
C GLU A 97 -2.06 -0.76 4.75
N ILE A 98 -2.96 -0.16 3.96
CA ILE A 98 -3.05 -0.47 2.52
C ILE A 98 -1.74 -0.16 1.80
N LYS A 99 -1.08 0.95 2.14
CA LYS A 99 0.24 1.29 1.56
C LYS A 99 1.29 0.28 1.98
N ASN A 100 1.35 -0.06 3.27
CA ASN A 100 2.29 -1.05 3.79
C ASN A 100 2.07 -2.43 3.13
N ALA A 101 0.82 -2.86 2.93
CA ALA A 101 0.48 -4.09 2.23
C ALA A 101 0.96 -4.06 0.77
N ARG A 102 0.73 -2.96 0.05
CA ARG A 102 1.22 -2.78 -1.34
C ARG A 102 2.75 -2.76 -1.43
N ASP A 103 3.43 -2.12 -0.48
CA ASP A 103 4.88 -2.06 -0.44
C ASP A 103 5.48 -3.42 -0.08
N LEU A 104 4.85 -4.18 0.81
CA LEU A 104 5.22 -5.58 1.08
C LEU A 104 5.03 -6.47 -0.15
N ASP A 105 3.93 -6.33 -0.89
CA ASP A 105 3.70 -7.08 -2.13
C ASP A 105 4.70 -6.71 -3.22
N ARG A 106 5.07 -5.42 -3.31
CA ARG A 106 6.11 -4.94 -4.22
C ARG A 106 7.47 -5.53 -3.85
N LEU A 107 7.86 -5.49 -2.59
CA LEU A 107 9.12 -6.07 -2.10
C LEU A 107 9.16 -7.59 -2.30
N LYS A 108 8.04 -8.29 -2.15
CA LYS A 108 7.92 -9.73 -2.43
C LYS A 108 8.05 -10.05 -3.92
N LYS A 109 7.50 -9.20 -4.81
CA LYS A 109 7.69 -9.31 -6.27
C LYS A 109 9.13 -9.04 -6.67
N GLU A 110 9.75 -8.00 -6.12
CA GLU A 110 11.15 -7.64 -6.36
C GLU A 110 12.12 -8.72 -5.85
N ARG A 111 11.74 -9.44 -4.79
CA ARG A 111 12.50 -10.59 -4.25
C ARG A 111 12.12 -11.94 -4.87
N SER A 112 11.38 -11.96 -5.99
CA SER A 112 10.97 -13.20 -6.69
C SER A 112 10.19 -14.20 -5.82
N PHE A 113 9.51 -13.73 -4.77
CA PHE A 113 8.70 -14.56 -3.85
C PHE A 113 7.25 -14.74 -4.31
N LEU A 114 6.75 -13.85 -5.17
CA LEU A 114 5.42 -13.93 -5.78
C LEU A 114 5.57 -13.90 -7.30
N LEU A 115 5.77 -15.08 -7.89
CA LEU A 115 5.69 -15.26 -9.34
C LEU A 115 4.22 -15.42 -9.72
N ASP A 116 3.79 -14.71 -10.76
CA ASP A 116 2.43 -14.87 -11.28
C ASP A 116 2.21 -16.34 -11.69
N LYS A 117 1.09 -16.92 -11.25
CA LYS A 117 0.68 -18.29 -11.61
C LYS A 117 0.69 -18.49 -13.13
N SER A 118 0.34 -17.45 -13.89
CA SER A 118 0.40 -17.47 -15.36
C SER A 118 1.83 -17.64 -15.88
N GLN A 119 2.79 -16.94 -15.26
CA GLN A 119 4.19 -16.94 -15.64
C GLN A 119 4.87 -18.26 -15.26
N ILE A 120 4.58 -18.83 -14.08
CA ILE A 120 5.10 -20.15 -13.68
C ILE A 120 4.59 -21.22 -14.64
N ARG A 121 3.28 -21.21 -14.96
CA ARG A 121 2.69 -22.16 -15.92
C ARG A 121 3.37 -22.08 -17.28
N PHE A 122 3.60 -20.86 -17.78
CA PHE A 122 4.29 -20.67 -19.06
C PHE A 122 5.73 -21.18 -19.03
N LEU A 123 6.49 -20.86 -17.98
CA LEU A 123 7.88 -21.32 -17.84
C LEU A 123 7.97 -22.84 -17.69
N LEU A 124 7.05 -23.45 -16.92
CA LEU A 124 6.99 -24.90 -16.75
C LEU A 124 6.63 -25.59 -18.07
N ASP A 125 5.63 -25.09 -18.80
CA ASP A 125 5.23 -25.66 -20.09
C ASP A 125 6.33 -25.50 -21.16
N ARG A 126 7.06 -24.38 -21.14
CA ARG A 126 8.23 -24.18 -22.00
C ARG A 126 9.35 -25.16 -21.67
N THR A 127 9.77 -25.21 -20.42
CA THR A 127 10.89 -26.08 -19.98
C THR A 127 10.56 -27.56 -20.18
N TRP A 128 9.30 -27.96 -19.94
CA TRP A 128 8.83 -29.31 -20.19
C TRP A 128 8.88 -29.70 -21.67
N ARG A 129 8.47 -28.80 -22.58
CA ARG A 129 8.57 -29.02 -24.03
C ARG A 129 10.02 -29.14 -24.50
N GLU A 130 10.89 -28.25 -24.04
CA GLU A 130 12.32 -28.30 -24.36
C GLU A 130 12.95 -29.63 -23.87
N LEU A 131 12.62 -30.06 -22.65
CA LEU A 131 13.09 -31.33 -22.08
C LEU A 131 12.57 -32.53 -22.88
N THR A 132 11.28 -32.60 -23.17
CA THR A 132 10.68 -33.73 -23.91
C THR A 132 11.23 -33.85 -25.32
N GLN A 133 11.48 -32.71 -26.00
CA GLN A 133 12.13 -32.67 -27.30
C GLN A 133 13.59 -33.17 -27.24
N ALA A 134 14.36 -32.72 -26.24
CA ALA A 134 15.74 -33.16 -26.05
C ALA A 134 15.84 -34.67 -25.76
N LEU A 135 15.00 -35.18 -24.84
CA LEU A 135 14.92 -36.61 -24.51
C LEU A 135 14.47 -37.44 -25.72
N GLY A 136 13.49 -36.95 -26.50
CA GLY A 136 12.98 -37.64 -27.69
C GLY A 136 13.97 -37.69 -28.85
N ALA A 137 14.95 -36.79 -28.89
CA ALA A 137 16.03 -36.79 -29.87
C ALA A 137 17.18 -37.77 -29.52
N MET A 138 17.36 -38.11 -28.24
CA MET A 138 18.46 -38.97 -27.80
C MET A 138 18.52 -40.35 -28.47
N PRO A 139 17.41 -41.11 -28.66
CA PRO A 139 17.46 -42.40 -29.33
C PRO A 139 18.01 -42.31 -30.76
N VAL A 140 17.65 -41.26 -31.49
CA VAL A 140 18.12 -41.04 -32.86
C VAL A 140 19.60 -40.66 -32.88
N GLN A 141 20.03 -39.82 -31.92
CA GLN A 141 21.45 -39.46 -31.78
C GLN A 141 22.31 -40.66 -31.41
N MET A 142 21.85 -41.50 -30.48
CA MET A 142 22.52 -42.75 -30.09
C MET A 142 22.55 -43.76 -31.24
N GLY A 143 21.44 -43.87 -31.99
CA GLY A 143 21.37 -44.73 -33.17
C GLY A 143 22.40 -44.35 -34.23
N ARG A 144 22.54 -43.05 -34.52
CA ARG A 144 23.57 -42.55 -35.46
C ARG A 144 24.99 -42.72 -34.92
N ARG A 145 25.21 -42.49 -33.63
CA ARG A 145 26.56 -42.56 -33.02
C ARG A 145 27.10 -44.00 -32.95
N HIS A 146 26.23 -44.97 -32.71
CA HIS A 146 26.60 -46.37 -32.48
C HIS A 146 26.15 -47.31 -33.61
N ASN A 147 25.64 -46.78 -34.73
CA ASN A 147 25.08 -47.54 -35.86
C ASN A 147 24.07 -48.62 -35.41
N LEU A 148 23.15 -48.25 -34.51
CA LEU A 148 22.15 -49.18 -34.01
C LEU A 148 21.11 -49.49 -35.09
N PRO A 149 20.59 -50.73 -35.17
CA PRO A 149 19.48 -51.06 -36.05
C PRO A 149 18.22 -50.23 -35.74
N ASP A 150 17.47 -49.88 -36.78
CA ASP A 150 16.24 -49.06 -36.66
C ASP A 150 15.21 -49.66 -35.68
N ALA A 151 15.15 -50.98 -35.58
CA ALA A 151 14.27 -51.66 -34.63
C ALA A 151 14.60 -51.28 -33.18
N VAL A 152 15.89 -51.26 -32.83
CA VAL A 152 16.38 -50.89 -31.50
C VAL A 152 16.12 -49.41 -31.21
N VAL A 153 16.33 -48.53 -32.20
CA VAL A 153 16.07 -47.09 -32.06
C VAL A 153 14.57 -46.81 -31.84
N ARG A 154 13.68 -47.56 -32.50
CA ARG A 154 12.23 -47.46 -32.29
C ARG A 154 11.83 -47.91 -30.89
N ASP A 155 12.38 -49.02 -30.39
CA ASP A 155 12.09 -49.51 -29.05
C ASP A 155 12.62 -48.55 -27.98
N MET A 156 13.83 -47.98 -28.17
CA MET A 156 14.35 -46.93 -27.30
C MET A 156 13.44 -45.68 -27.29
N ARG A 157 12.90 -45.29 -28.45
CA ARG A 157 11.95 -44.16 -28.53
C ARG A 157 10.65 -44.47 -27.77
N ARG A 158 10.10 -45.68 -27.92
CA ARG A 158 8.92 -46.11 -27.16
C ARG A 158 9.19 -46.08 -25.66
N PHE A 159 10.31 -46.65 -25.23
CA PHE A 159 10.72 -46.63 -23.83
C PHE A 159 10.80 -45.20 -23.26
N VAL A 160 11.41 -44.26 -23.98
CA VAL A 160 11.49 -42.85 -23.57
C VAL A 160 10.09 -42.22 -23.46
N GLN A 161 9.19 -42.50 -24.40
CA GLN A 161 7.81 -41.99 -24.37
C GLN A 161 7.01 -42.56 -23.18
N ASP A 162 7.18 -43.84 -22.88
CA ASP A 162 6.54 -44.50 -21.74
C ASP A 162 7.02 -43.87 -20.43
N GLN A 163 8.34 -43.65 -20.28
CA GLN A 163 8.90 -42.99 -19.11
C GLN A 163 8.45 -41.52 -18.97
N GLN A 164 8.32 -40.79 -20.08
CA GLN A 164 7.78 -39.43 -20.06
C GLN A 164 6.32 -39.40 -19.59
N THR A 165 5.51 -40.37 -20.00
CA THR A 165 4.10 -40.48 -19.59
C THR A 165 3.98 -40.79 -18.10
N VAL A 166 4.74 -41.78 -17.62
CA VAL A 166 4.78 -42.13 -16.18
C VAL A 166 5.25 -40.94 -15.34
N LEU A 167 6.25 -40.19 -15.79
CA LEU A 167 6.76 -39.04 -15.05
C LEU A 167 5.75 -37.88 -15.03
N ARG A 168 5.05 -37.64 -16.14
CA ARG A 168 3.94 -36.68 -16.19
C ARG A 168 2.85 -37.08 -15.19
N ASP A 169 2.41 -38.33 -15.18
CA ASP A 169 1.32 -38.78 -14.30
C ASP A 169 1.71 -38.67 -12.82
N ARG A 170 2.97 -38.97 -12.50
CA ARG A 170 3.52 -38.72 -11.15
C ARG A 170 3.54 -37.24 -10.80
N LEU A 171 4.00 -36.38 -11.69
CA LEU A 171 4.01 -34.92 -11.46
C LEU A 171 2.59 -34.39 -11.24
N VAL A 172 1.62 -34.82 -12.05
CA VAL A 172 0.21 -34.46 -11.85
C VAL A 172 -0.28 -34.94 -10.49
N SER A 173 0.00 -36.20 -10.10
CA SER A 173 -0.41 -36.73 -8.81
C SER A 173 0.19 -35.99 -7.60
N LEU A 174 1.41 -35.45 -7.73
CA LEU A 174 2.09 -34.67 -6.68
C LEU A 174 1.60 -33.22 -6.61
N LEU A 175 1.14 -32.66 -7.73
CA LEU A 175 0.65 -31.28 -7.82
C LEU A 175 -0.87 -31.16 -7.58
N SER A 176 -1.62 -32.25 -7.69
CA SER A 176 -3.06 -32.30 -7.43
C SER A 176 -3.55 -32.38 -5.96
N PRO A 177 -2.75 -32.63 -4.91
CA PRO A 177 -3.28 -32.62 -3.55
C PRO A 177 -3.64 -31.22 -3.05
N GLU A 178 -2.93 -30.17 -3.49
CA GLU A 178 -3.17 -28.78 -3.05
C GLU A 178 -4.33 -28.07 -3.78
N LEU A 179 -4.81 -28.60 -4.91
CA LEU A 179 -5.93 -28.00 -5.65
C LEU A 179 -7.32 -28.38 -5.11
N ARG A 180 -7.39 -29.19 -4.04
CA ARG A 180 -8.64 -29.60 -3.40
C ARG A 180 -9.06 -28.76 -2.19
N GLU A 181 -8.13 -27.99 -1.61
CA GLU A 181 -8.40 -27.23 -0.38
C GLU A 181 -8.82 -25.77 -0.64
N GLY A 182 -8.68 -25.26 -1.88
CA GLY A 182 -8.96 -23.85 -2.21
C GLY A 182 -10.31 -23.55 -2.87
N ASP A 183 -11.12 -24.56 -3.21
CA ASP A 183 -12.39 -24.38 -3.94
C ASP A 183 -13.63 -24.67 -3.05
N GLN A 184 -13.51 -24.73 -1.72
CA GLN A 184 -14.64 -24.99 -0.80
C GLN A 184 -15.15 -23.77 -0.02
N GLU A 185 -14.58 -22.58 -0.19
CA GLU A 185 -15.05 -21.35 0.49
C GLU A 185 -15.55 -20.29 -0.50
N GLU A 186 -16.43 -20.64 -1.43
CA GLU A 186 -17.23 -19.64 -2.16
C GLU A 186 -18.46 -20.31 -2.76
N GLY A 187 -19.48 -20.52 -1.94
CA GLY A 187 -20.83 -20.88 -2.42
C GLY A 187 -21.60 -21.81 -1.50
N ALA A 188 -22.30 -21.23 -0.53
CA ALA A 188 -23.72 -21.51 -0.20
C ALA A 188 -24.05 -21.24 1.28
N ASP A 189 -23.85 -20.00 1.73
CA ASP A 189 -24.76 -19.42 2.74
C ASP A 189 -25.99 -18.91 1.99
N GLU A 190 -26.92 -19.83 1.67
CA GLU A 190 -28.26 -19.48 1.19
C GLU A 190 -29.28 -20.48 1.72
N GLU A 191 -29.31 -20.65 3.05
CA GLU A 191 -30.46 -21.18 3.78
C GLU A 191 -30.68 -20.29 5.01
N ASP A 192 -31.72 -19.46 4.97
CA ASP A 192 -32.82 -19.47 5.94
C ASP A 192 -33.59 -18.13 5.90
N GLN A 193 -34.80 -18.18 5.32
CA GLN A 193 -35.92 -17.38 5.80
C GLN A 193 -37.23 -18.03 5.36
N ALA A 194 -37.74 -18.88 6.25
CA ALA A 194 -39.07 -19.45 6.22
C ALA A 194 -40.19 -18.38 6.32
N GLN A 195 -41.19 -18.49 5.42
CA GLN A 195 -42.67 -18.51 5.61
C GLN A 195 -43.37 -17.44 6.52
N PRO A 196 -44.65 -17.04 6.30
CA PRO A 196 -45.76 -17.95 5.96
C PRO A 196 -46.92 -17.40 5.09
N ASP A 197 -47.76 -18.36 4.70
CA ASP A 197 -49.18 -18.33 4.32
C ASP A 197 -49.91 -16.97 4.17
N THR A 198 -50.60 -16.81 3.05
CA THR A 198 -51.93 -16.18 3.07
C THR A 198 -52.85 -16.81 2.02
N LEU A 199 -53.99 -17.29 2.50
CA LEU A 199 -55.12 -17.85 1.76
C LEU A 199 -55.70 -16.86 0.73
N CYS A 200 -56.09 -17.38 -0.44
CA CYS A 200 -57.47 -17.38 -0.99
C CYS A 200 -57.49 -18.03 -2.37
#